data_AF-A0A661X874-F1
#
_entry.id   AF-A0A661X874-F1
#
_cell.length_a   1.000
_cell.length_b   1.000
_cell.length_c   1.000
_cell.angle_alpha   90.00
_cell.angle_beta   90.00
_cell.angle_gamma   90.00
#
_symmetry.space_group_name_H-M   'P 1'
#
loop_
_entity.id
_entity.type
_entity.pdbx_description
1 polymer ?
#
loop_
_entity_poly.entity_id
_entity_poly.type
_entity_poly.pdbx_seq_one_letter_code
_entity_poly.pdbx_strand_id
1 'polypeptide(L)' 'MREDRVLDCTGFYCPLPIVKTKLELEKMKEGEILKVLADDPGAKSDFPSWCKQSRHE' A
#
# COMPACT_ATOMS: atom_id res chain seq x y z
N MET A 1 10.79 7.04 11.98
CA MET A 1 10.39 6.02 10.99
C MET A 1 11.01 6.40 9.67
N ARG A 2 11.79 5.50 9.06
CA ARG A 2 12.36 5.70 7.74
C ARG A 2 11.49 4.89 6.78
N GLU A 3 10.88 5.55 5.81
CA GLU A 3 10.24 4.86 4.69
C GLU A 3 11.33 4.39 3.71
N ASP A 4 11.42 3.09 3.46
CA ASP A 4 12.41 2.51 2.54
C ASP A 4 11.98 2.71 1.08
N ARG A 5 10.66 2.70 0.83
CA ARG A 5 10.06 2.97 -0.48
C ARG A 5 8.83 3.84 -0.38
N VAL A 6 8.57 4.60 -1.44
CA VAL A 6 7.36 5.42 -1.59
C VAL A 6 6.67 5.04 -2.88
N LEU A 7 5.39 4.69 -2.79
CA LEU A 7 4.51 4.36 -3.90
C LEU A 7 3.43 5.44 -4.03
N ASP A 8 3.49 6.20 -5.12
CA ASP A 8 2.44 7.17 -5.44
C ASP A 8 1.29 6.51 -6.21
N CYS A 9 0.13 6.48 -5.56
CA CYS A 9 -1.14 6.02 -6.08
C CYS A 9 -2.18 7.16 -6.10
N THR A 10 -1.74 8.42 -6.13
CA THR A 10 -2.66 9.56 -6.26
C THR A 10 -3.30 9.56 -7.65
N GLY A 11 -4.60 9.82 -7.74
CA GLY A 11 -5.41 9.70 -8.95
C GLY A 11 -5.74 8.26 -9.36
N PHE A 12 -5.32 7.25 -8.60
CA PHE A 12 -5.72 5.86 -8.80
C PHE A 12 -6.88 5.49 -7.87
N TYR A 13 -7.96 5.00 -8.47
CA TYR A 13 -9.15 4.55 -7.75
C TYR A 13 -9.12 3.05 -7.50
N CYS A 14 -9.89 2.60 -6.50
CA CYS A 14 -10.05 1.18 -6.19
C CYS A 14 -10.41 0.38 -7.47
N PRO A 15 -9.72 -0.74 -7.77
CA PRO A 15 -8.78 -1.49 -6.91
C PRO A 15 -7.28 -1.20 -7.15
N LEU A 16 -6.93 -0.21 -7.97
CA LEU A 16 -5.55 0.00 -8.43
C LEU A 16 -4.53 0.27 -7.31
N PRO A 17 -4.82 1.07 -6.26
CA PRO A 17 -3.88 1.30 -5.17
C PRO A 17 -3.45 0.01 -4.46
N ILE A 18 -4.40 -0.90 -4.21
CA ILE A 18 -4.14 -2.18 -3.54
C ILE A 18 -3.30 -3.10 -4.43
N VAL A 19 -3.63 -3.19 -5.72
CA VAL A 19 -2.88 -4.03 -6.67
C VAL A 19 -1.44 -3.54 -6.78
N LYS A 20 -1.22 -2.22 -6.93
CA LYS A 20 0.14 -1.65 -6.99
C LYS A 20 0.91 -1.87 -5.69
N THR A 21 0.25 -1.69 -4.56
CA THR A 21 0.86 -1.91 -3.24
C THR A 21 1.31 -3.34 -3.07
N LYS A 22 0.47 -4.32 -3.46
CA LYS A 22 0.84 -5.73 -3.48
C LYS A 22 2.07 -5.99 -4.35
N LEU A 23 2.05 -5.51 -5.60
CA LEU A 23 3.15 -5.72 -6.55
C LEU A 23 4.47 -5.11 -6.07
N GLU A 24 4.42 -4.00 -5.34
CA GLU A 24 5.60 -3.37 -4.76
C GLU A 24 6.10 -4.13 -3.54
N LEU A 25 5.20 -4.58 -2.67
CA LEU A 25 5.53 -5.42 -1.50
C LEU A 25 6.14 -6.77 -1.91
N GLU A 26 5.70 -7.38 -3.01
CA GLU A 26 6.31 -8.60 -3.54
C GLU A 26 7.79 -8.41 -3.95
N LYS A 27 8.24 -7.17 -4.18
CA LYS A 27 9.64 -6.83 -4.49
C LYS A 27 10.42 -6.34 -3.26
N MET A 28 9.75 -6.19 -2.13
CA MET A 28 10.34 -5.72 -0.88
C MET A 28 10.72 -6.91 0.00
N LYS A 29 11.69 -6.69 0.86
CA LYS A 29 12.12 -7.64 1.88
C LYS A 29 11.33 -7.41 3.16
N GLU A 30 11.18 -8.46 3.93
CA GLU A 30 10.60 -8.37 5.27
C GLU A 30 11.38 -7.36 6.13
N GLY A 31 10.65 -6.46 6.77
CA GLY A 31 11.21 -5.37 7.58
C GLY A 31 11.42 -4.04 6.84
N GLU A 32 11.25 -3.98 5.52
CA GLU A 32 11.21 -2.70 4.79
C GLU A 32 9.84 -2.02 4.93
N ILE A 33 9.84 -0.68 5.03
CA ILE A 33 8.62 0.12 5.18
C ILE A 33 8.21 0.73 3.83
N LEU A 34 7.01 0.40 3.34
CA LEU A 34 6.40 0.99 2.15
C LEU A 34 5.45 2.12 2.54
N LYS A 35 5.70 3.34 2.06
CA LYS A 35 4.75 4.44 2.15
C LYS A 35 3.91 4.52 0.90
N VAL A 36 2.59 4.43 1.04
CA VAL A 36 1.66 4.58 -0.08
C VAL A 36 0.95 5.92 0.01
N LEU A 37 1.02 6.72 -1.05
CA LEU A 37 0.27 7.97 -1.19
C LEU A 37 -0.98 7.69 -2.01
N ALA A 38 -2.17 7.88 -1.43
CA ALA A 38 -3.44 7.75 -2.13
C ALA A 38 -4.39 8.87 -1.68
N ASP A 39 -5.12 9.43 -2.62
CA ASP A 39 -6.15 10.47 -2.42
C ASP A 39 -7.57 9.91 -2.50
N ASP A 40 -7.72 8.62 -2.80
CA ASP A 40 -8.99 7.93 -2.84
C ASP A 40 -9.63 7.79 -1.44
N PRO A 41 -10.91 8.16 -1.26
CA PRO A 41 -11.57 8.04 0.04
C PRO A 41 -11.76 6.58 0.50
N GLY A 42 -11.81 5.62 -0.44
CA GLY A 42 -11.89 4.18 -0.16
C GLY A 42 -10.58 3.62 0.39
N ALA A 43 -9.44 4.13 -0.09
CA ALA A 43 -8.10 3.72 0.35
C ALA A 43 -7.94 3.74 1.88
N LYS A 44 -8.53 4.72 2.57
CA LYS A 44 -8.46 4.82 4.04
C LYS A 44 -9.02 3.59 4.76
N SER A 45 -10.02 2.92 4.18
CA SER A 45 -10.64 1.70 4.73
C SER A 45 -10.08 0.43 4.10
N ASP A 46 -9.72 0.50 2.80
CA ASP A 46 -9.20 -0.63 2.05
C ASP A 46 -7.80 -1.03 2.51
N PHE A 47 -6.89 -0.10 2.76
CA PHE A 47 -5.52 -0.41 3.18
C PHE A 47 -5.46 -1.18 4.51
N PRO A 48 -6.09 -0.73 5.62
CA PRO A 48 -6.09 -1.49 6.86
C PRO A 48 -6.76 -2.86 6.73
N SER A 49 -7.83 -2.95 5.93
CA SER A 49 -8.54 -4.21 5.68
C SER A 49 -7.68 -5.18 4.90
N TRP A 50 -6.97 -4.68 3.89
CA TRP A 50 -6.04 -5.45 3.07
C TRP A 50 -4.85 -5.93 3.88
N CYS A 51 -4.17 -5.04 4.63
CA CYS A 51 -3.05 -5.40 5.51
C CYS A 51 -3.42 -6.55 6.47
N LYS A 52 -4.61 -6.48 7.09
CA LYS A 52 -5.13 -7.55 7.96
C LYS A 52 -5.32 -8.88 7.22
N GLN A 53 -5.82 -8.85 5.98
CA GLN A 53 -6.01 -10.06 5.18
C GLN A 53 -4.69 -10.64 4.66
N SER A 54 -3.76 -9.78 4.26
CA SER A 54 -2.45 -10.15 3.70
C SER A 54 -1.39 -10.43 4.77
N ARG A 55 -1.73 -10.31 6.05
CA ARG A 55 -0.80 -10.45 7.19
C ARG A 55 0.38 -9.46 7.12
N HIS A 56 0.12 -8.24 6.67
CA HIS A 56 1.06 -7.13 6.68
C HIS A 56 0.64 -6.11 7.75
N GLU A 57 1.59 -5.32 8.25
CA GLU A 57 1.38 -4.25 9.24
C GLU A 57 1.78 -2.88 8.66
#